data_AF-A0A061P5P3-F1
#
_entry.id   AF-A0A061P5P3-F1
#
_cell.length_a   1.000
_cell.length_b   1.000
_cell.length_c   1.000
_cell.angle_alpha   90.00
_cell.angle_beta   90.00
_cell.angle_gamma   90.00
#
_symmetry.space_group_name_H-M   'P 1'
#
loop_
_entity.id
_entity.type
_entity.pdbx_description
1 polymer ?
#
loop_
_entity_poly.entity_id
_entity_poly.type
_entity_poly.pdbx_seq_one_letter_code
_entity_poly.pdbx_strand_id
1 'polypeptide(L)' 'MKSNEQPMNYTELMEKAMHQAHGVSTQEYQSDVEKMIEVEKKREQSYEQAKKVHLI' A
#
# COMPACT_ATOMS: atom_id res chain seq x y z
N MET A 1 -20.55 2.51 21.84
CA MET A 1 -19.80 3.54 21.10
C MET A 1 -19.92 3.22 19.62
N LYS A 2 -20.62 4.04 18.83
CA LYS A 2 -20.59 3.90 17.37
C LYS A 2 -19.32 4.62 16.91
N SER A 3 -18.37 3.88 16.35
CA SER A 3 -17.18 4.45 15.71
C SER A 3 -17.65 5.48 14.68
N ASN A 4 -17.19 6.72 14.82
CA ASN A 4 -17.58 7.84 13.96
C ASN A 4 -16.74 7.85 12.65
N GLU A 5 -16.39 6.65 12.17
CA GLU A 5 -15.52 6.45 11.01
C GLU A 5 -16.30 6.83 9.76
N GLN A 6 -16.10 8.05 9.30
CA GLN A 6 -16.50 8.44 7.95
C GLN A 6 -15.73 7.56 6.97
N PRO A 7 -16.39 6.96 5.96
CA PRO A 7 -15.69 6.17 4.96
C PRO A 7 -14.63 7.05 4.31
N MET A 8 -13.37 6.62 4.38
CA MET A 8 -12.25 7.32 3.75
C MET A 8 -12.52 7.37 2.25
N ASN A 9 -12.69 8.58 1.72
CA ASN A 9 -12.94 8.78 0.30
C ASN A 9 -11.61 8.81 -0.44
N TYR A 10 -11.20 7.65 -0.95
CA TYR A 10 -9.98 7.54 -1.73
C TYR A 10 -10.19 8.11 -3.12
N THR A 11 -9.22 8.87 -3.60
CA THR A 11 -9.27 9.34 -4.98
C THR A 11 -9.14 8.14 -5.92
N GLU A 12 -9.85 8.17 -7.05
CA GLU A 12 -9.74 7.12 -8.08
C GLU A 12 -8.29 6.89 -8.51
N LEU A 13 -7.47 7.95 -8.50
CA LEU A 13 -6.04 7.87 -8.82
C LEU A 13 -5.28 7.01 -7.81
N MET A 14 -5.55 7.18 -6.51
CA MET A 14 -4.87 6.41 -5.48
C MET A 14 -5.30 4.94 -5.53
N GLU A 15 -6.60 4.71 -5.73
CA GLU A 15 -7.16 3.36 -5.87
C GLU A 15 -6.55 2.63 -7.07
N LYS A 16 -6.48 3.31 -8.22
CA LYS A 16 -5.82 2.80 -9.43
C LYS A 16 -4.34 2.53 -9.20
N ALA A 17 -3.62 3.42 -8.50
CA ALA A 17 -2.21 3.24 -8.21
C ALA A 17 -1.97 2.02 -7.29
N MET A 18 -2.77 1.84 -6.24
CA MET A 18 -2.68 0.70 -5.33
C MET A 18 -2.97 -0.62 -6.07
N HIS A 19 -4.02 -0.66 -6.89
CA HIS A 19 -4.30 -1.84 -7.72
C HIS A 19 -3.18 -2.15 -8.70
N GLN A 20 -2.63 -1.14 -9.38
CA GLN A 20 -1.55 -1.33 -10.36
C GLN A 20 -0.24 -1.77 -9.72
N ALA A 21 0.13 -1.21 -8.56
CA ALA A 21 1.41 -1.49 -7.91
C ALA A 21 1.38 -2.75 -7.03
N HIS A 22 0.24 -3.03 -6.38
CA HIS A 22 0.16 -4.01 -5.30
C HIS A 22 -0.97 -5.04 -5.48
N GLY A 23 -1.87 -4.85 -6.46
CA GLY A 23 -2.97 -5.77 -6.73
C GLY A 23 -4.09 -5.75 -5.69
N VAL A 24 -4.12 -4.73 -4.84
CA VAL A 24 -5.10 -4.55 -3.76
C VAL A 24 -5.71 -3.15 -3.81
N SER A 25 -6.94 -3.04 -3.35
CA SER A 25 -7.59 -1.75 -3.10
C SER A 25 -6.94 -1.02 -1.92
N THR A 26 -7.17 0.29 -1.83
CA THR A 26 -6.74 1.05 -0.66
C THR A 26 -7.45 0.57 0.61
N GLN A 27 -8.73 0.19 0.48
CA GLN A 27 -9.51 -0.31 1.61
C GLN A 27 -8.98 -1.66 2.11
N GLU A 28 -8.73 -2.63 1.21
CA GLU A 28 -8.18 -3.94 1.59
C GLU A 28 -6.82 -3.80 2.26
N TYR A 29 -5.96 -2.91 1.75
CA TYR A 29 -4.66 -2.62 2.36
C TYR A 29 -4.79 -2.13 3.81
N GLN A 30 -5.80 -1.31 4.13
CA GLN A 30 -5.98 -0.77 5.49
C GLN A 30 -6.74 -1.70 6.43
N SER A 31 -7.66 -2.51 5.90
CA SER A 31 -8.50 -3.39 6.73
C SER A 31 -7.85 -4.72 7.07
N ASP A 32 -6.80 -5.12 6.35
CA ASP A 32 -6.14 -6.41 6.50
C ASP A 32 -4.63 -6.23 6.79
N VAL A 33 -4.23 -6.60 8.00
CA VAL A 33 -2.84 -6.50 8.48
C VAL A 33 -1.90 -7.40 7.66
N GLU A 34 -2.36 -8.57 7.20
CA GLU A 34 -1.53 -9.46 6.39
C GLU A 34 -1.23 -8.84 5.03
N LYS A 35 -2.23 -8.19 4.41
CA LYS A 35 -2.05 -7.43 3.17
C LYS A 35 -1.12 -6.25 3.35
N MET A 36 -1.25 -5.52 4.47
CA MET A 36 -0.34 -4.43 4.80
C MET A 36 1.11 -4.91 4.91
N ILE A 37 1.35 -6.01 5.63
CA ILE A 37 2.68 -6.61 5.77
C ILE A 37 3.25 -7.06 4.42
N GLU A 38 2.43 -7.64 3.53
CA GLU A 38 2.85 -8.05 2.20
C GLU A 38 3.35 -6.86 1.36
N VAL A 39 2.59 -5.77 1.36
CA VAL A 39 2.93 -4.54 0.62
C VAL A 39 4.23 -3.93 1.16
N GLU A 40 4.37 -3.79 2.47
CA GLU A 40 5.55 -3.17 3.08
C GLU A 40 6.82 -4.02 2.89
N LYS A 41 6.72 -5.36 2.92
CA LYS A 41 7.85 -6.23 2.58
C LYS A 41 8.33 -6.01 1.13
N LYS A 42 7.42 -5.86 0.18
CA LYS A 42 7.77 -5.58 -1.22
C LYS A 42 8.42 -4.20 -1.36
N ARG A 43 7.91 -3.18 -0.66
CA ARG A 43 8.48 -1.82 -0.64
C ARG A 43 9.92 -1.83 -0.12
N GLU A 44 10.16 -2.54 0.98
CA GLU A 44 11.51 -2.69 1.54
C GLU A 44 12.47 -3.38 0.55
N GLN A 45 12.03 -4.47 -0.09
CA GLN A 45 12.82 -5.15 -1.11
C GLN A 45 13.17 -4.24 -2.29
N SER A 46 12.21 -3.45 -2.79
CA SER A 46 12.46 -2.48 -3.86
C SER A 46 13.43 -1.38 -3.43
N TYR A 47 13.32 -0.89 -2.20
CA TYR A 47 14.24 0.10 -1.65
C TYR A 47 15.67 -0.43 -1.52
N GLU A 48 15.83 -1.65 -1.00
CA GLU A 48 17.13 -2.32 -0.90
C GLU A 48 17.76 -2.62 -2.27
N GLN A 49 16.95 -2.96 -3.27
CA GLN A 49 17.43 -3.09 -4.65
C GLN A 49 17.88 -1.74 -5.22
N ALA A 50 17.11 -0.68 -5.01
CA ALA A 50 17.44 0.65 -5.48
C ALA A 50 18.74 1.18 -4.85
N LYS A 51 18.94 0.95 -3.54
CA LYS A 51 20.22 1.27 -2.85
C LYS A 51 21.44 0.64 -3.52
N LYS A 52 21.33 -0.63 -3.91
CA LYS A 52 22.42 -1.36 -4.57
C LYS A 52 22.75 -0.79 -5.95
N VAL A 53 21.73 -0.31 -6.67
CA VAL A 53 21.89 0.31 -7.99
C VAL A 53 22.43 1.73 -7.90
N HIS A 54 22.14 2.46 -6.83
CA HIS A 54 22.57 3.86 -6.66
C HIS A 54 24.01 4.02 -6.14
N LEU A 55 24.71 2.94 -5.76
CA LEU A 55 26.09 2.95 -5.28
C LEU A 55 27.16 2.90 -6.40
N ILE A 56 26.92 3.53 -7.55
CA ILE A 56 27.88 3.62 -8.67
C ILE A 56 28.27 5.07 -8.93
#